data_AF-A0A926BFG6-F1
#
_entry.id   AF-A0A926BFG6-F1
#
_cell.length_a   1.000
_cell.length_b   1.000
_cell.length_c   1.000
_cell.angle_alpha   90.00
_cell.angle_beta   90.00
_cell.angle_gamma   90.00
#
_symmetry.space_group_name_H-M   'P 1'
#
loop_
_entity.id
_entity.type
_entity.pdbx_description
1 polymer ?
#
loop_
_entity_poly.entity_id
_entity_poly.type
_entity_poly.pdbx_seq_one_letter_code
_entity_poly.pdbx_strand_id
1 'polypeptide(L)'
;MTRVELQSVIAKVEIRSSNLVSAFHGPQHWRCVSLIGIQIARQTMGGDPLVAFLFGLFHDAMRENEDEDPEHGTRGAALLRELAADGLIPITTEQRYFVLRACETHTTAPPTTTVPIGVCYDADRLTLWRVGTTPDEKYLSTLTGKEKARSCATKEMHGKPLEWNDVLNVL
;
A
#
# COMPACT_ATOMS: atom_id res chain seq x y z
N MET A 1 -14.68 -2.11 -9.09
CA MET A 1 -15.31 -2.25 -7.76
C MET A 1 -16.06 -0.98 -7.44
N THR A 2 -17.25 -1.07 -6.86
CA THR A 2 -18.05 0.06 -6.39
C THR A 2 -17.53 0.57 -5.05
N ARG A 3 -17.92 1.80 -4.66
CA ARG A 3 -17.56 2.36 -3.35
C ARG A 3 -18.02 1.49 -2.18
N VAL A 4 -19.22 0.90 -2.28
CA VAL A 4 -19.78 0.00 -1.26
C VAL A 4 -18.97 -1.29 -1.14
N GLU A 5 -18.55 -1.87 -2.27
CA GLU A 5 -17.68 -3.06 -2.27
C GLU A 5 -16.33 -2.75 -1.61
N LEU A 6 -15.73 -1.60 -1.93
CA LEU A 6 -14.44 -1.19 -1.34
C LEU A 6 -14.57 -0.95 0.17
N GLN A 7 -15.63 -0.31 0.63
CA GLN A 7 -15.91 -0.13 2.07
C GLN A 7 -16.10 -1.46 2.80
N SER A 8 -16.79 -2.42 2.16
CA SER A 8 -16.96 -3.78 2.70
C SER A 8 -15.62 -4.50 2.85
N VAL A 9 -14.73 -4.39 1.85
CA VAL A 9 -13.39 -4.97 1.90
C VAL A 9 -12.55 -4.33 3.00
N ILE A 10 -12.53 -3.00 3.10
CA ILE A 10 -11.83 -2.27 4.17
C ILE A 10 -12.27 -2.79 5.55
N ALA A 11 -13.57 -2.81 5.82
CA ALA A 11 -14.09 -3.26 7.12
C ALA A 11 -13.70 -4.71 7.44
N LYS A 12 -13.70 -5.59 6.43
CA LYS A 12 -13.27 -6.99 6.61
C LYS A 12 -11.78 -7.12 6.89
N VAL A 13 -10.95 -6.29 6.27
CA VAL A 13 -9.50 -6.25 6.56
C VAL A 13 -9.27 -5.73 7.97
N GLU A 14 -9.92 -4.64 8.36
CA GLU A 14 -9.76 -4.05 9.70
C GLU A 14 -10.16 -5.05 10.80
N ILE A 15 -11.31 -5.72 10.67
CA ILE A 15 -11.77 -6.74 11.64
C ILE A 15 -10.77 -7.90 11.79
N ARG A 16 -10.04 -8.23 10.71
CA ARG A 16 -9.09 -9.35 10.69
C ARG A 16 -7.65 -8.95 11.00
N SER A 17 -7.36 -7.66 11.05
CA SER A 17 -6.01 -7.16 11.31
C SER A 17 -5.56 -7.55 12.71
N SER A 18 -4.29 -7.91 12.82
CA SER A 18 -3.64 -8.25 14.08
C SER A 18 -3.26 -7.02 14.92
N ASN A 19 -3.21 -5.81 14.35
CA ASN A 19 -2.74 -4.63 15.08
C ASN A 19 -3.32 -3.30 14.55
N LEU A 20 -4.59 -3.01 14.90
CA LEU A 20 -5.27 -1.76 14.52
C LEU A 20 -4.81 -0.52 15.29
N VAL A 21 -4.20 -0.68 16.46
CA VAL A 21 -3.82 0.43 17.35
C VAL A 21 -2.41 0.96 17.09
N SER A 22 -1.68 0.32 16.16
CA SER A 22 -0.33 0.72 15.81
C SER A 22 -0.26 2.15 15.29
N ALA A 23 0.59 2.95 15.92
CA ALA A 23 0.87 4.32 15.47
C ALA A 23 1.78 4.36 14.24
N PHE A 24 2.52 3.28 13.93
CA PHE A 24 3.51 3.25 12.86
C PHE A 24 3.09 2.36 11.68
N HIS A 25 2.36 1.29 11.95
CA HIS A 25 1.99 0.26 10.97
C HIS A 25 0.49 0.01 10.89
N GLY A 26 -0.34 0.83 11.55
CA GLY A 26 -1.79 0.68 11.59
C GLY A 26 -2.51 1.40 10.45
N PRO A 27 -3.85 1.55 10.55
CA PRO A 27 -4.69 2.09 9.48
C PRO A 27 -4.29 3.48 8.96
N GLN A 28 -3.69 4.33 9.80
CA GLN A 28 -3.16 5.62 9.33
C GLN A 28 -2.07 5.43 8.27
N HIS A 29 -1.12 4.52 8.53
CA HIS A 29 -0.07 4.20 7.58
C HIS A 29 -0.64 3.59 6.29
N TRP A 30 -1.57 2.63 6.39
CA TRP A 30 -2.21 2.00 5.23
C TRP A 30 -2.89 3.03 4.32
N ARG A 31 -3.66 3.95 4.92
CA ARG A 31 -4.32 5.05 4.20
C ARG A 31 -3.30 5.95 3.49
N CYS A 32 -2.20 6.30 4.16
CA CYS A 32 -1.13 7.09 3.54
C CYS A 32 -0.50 6.37 2.34
N VAL A 33 -0.17 5.07 2.49
CA VAL A 33 0.40 4.26 1.40
C VAL A 33 -0.57 4.16 0.23
N SER A 34 -1.84 3.84 0.48
CA SER A 34 -2.87 3.78 -0.56
C SER A 34 -3.01 5.12 -1.28
N LEU A 35 -3.09 6.24 -0.56
CA LEU A 35 -3.23 7.57 -1.16
C LEU A 35 -2.02 7.94 -2.04
N ILE A 36 -0.80 7.75 -1.53
CA ILE A 36 0.43 8.05 -2.28
C ILE A 36 0.53 7.14 -3.50
N GLY A 37 0.25 5.85 -3.34
CA GLY A 37 0.28 4.88 -4.42
C GLY A 37 -0.71 5.21 -5.54
N ILE A 38 -1.95 5.58 -5.21
CA ILE A 38 -2.96 6.02 -6.18
C ILE A 38 -2.47 7.25 -6.97
N GLN A 39 -1.88 8.24 -6.28
CA GLN A 39 -1.35 9.43 -6.93
C GLN A 39 -0.21 9.10 -7.91
N ILE A 40 0.74 8.25 -7.50
CA ILE A 40 1.85 7.81 -8.36
C ILE A 40 1.30 7.02 -9.55
N ALA A 41 0.39 6.08 -9.32
CA ALA A 41 -0.22 5.26 -10.37
C ALA A 41 -0.87 6.12 -11.46
N ARG A 42 -1.66 7.13 -11.07
CA ARG A 42 -2.35 8.03 -12.01
C ARG A 42 -1.40 8.90 -12.84
N GLN A 43 -0.17 9.11 -12.35
CA GLN A 43 0.86 9.93 -13.02
C GLN A 43 1.90 9.08 -13.77
N THR A 44 1.80 7.75 -13.69
CA THR A 44 2.76 6.82 -14.27
C THR A 44 2.09 5.97 -15.34
N MET A 45 2.64 5.98 -16.57
CA MET A 45 2.16 5.11 -17.63
C MET A 45 2.29 3.64 -17.22
N GLY A 46 1.19 2.89 -17.28
CA GLY A 46 1.12 1.50 -16.82
C GLY A 46 0.93 1.34 -15.31
N GLY A 47 0.70 2.44 -14.57
CA GLY A 47 0.28 2.40 -13.18
C GLY A 47 -1.18 1.93 -13.03
N ASP A 48 -1.47 1.18 -11.97
CA ASP A 48 -2.82 0.70 -11.64
C ASP A 48 -3.23 1.22 -10.25
N PRO A 49 -4.15 2.21 -10.17
CA PRO A 49 -4.60 2.77 -8.90
C PRO A 49 -5.28 1.75 -7.97
N LEU A 50 -5.99 0.76 -8.52
CA LEU A 50 -6.66 -0.26 -7.71
C LEU A 50 -5.63 -1.21 -7.08
N VAL A 51 -4.60 -1.60 -7.83
CA VAL A 51 -3.48 -2.38 -7.28
C VAL A 51 -2.78 -1.60 -6.16
N ALA A 52 -2.50 -0.31 -6.36
CA ALA A 52 -1.86 0.52 -5.35
C ALA A 52 -2.73 0.70 -4.08
N PHE A 53 -4.04 0.90 -4.25
CA PHE A 53 -4.99 0.95 -3.14
C PHE A 53 -4.97 -0.35 -2.33
N LEU A 54 -5.13 -1.50 -3.01
CA LEU A 54 -5.16 -2.80 -2.37
C LEU A 54 -3.83 -3.10 -1.67
N PHE A 55 -2.69 -2.82 -2.31
CA PHE A 55 -1.39 -2.97 -1.67
C PHE A 55 -1.32 -2.19 -0.35
N GLY A 56 -1.67 -0.90 -0.36
CA GLY A 56 -1.66 -0.08 0.85
C GLY A 56 -2.57 -0.63 1.96
N LEU A 57 -3.74 -1.18 1.59
CA LEU A 57 -4.67 -1.80 2.54
C LEU A 57 -4.16 -3.11 3.16
N PHE A 58 -3.43 -3.95 2.40
CA PHE A 58 -3.09 -5.31 2.82
C PHE A 58 -1.65 -5.50 3.32
N HIS A 59 -0.68 -4.72 2.83
CA HIS A 59 0.76 -5.04 3.01
C HIS A 59 1.19 -5.19 4.47
N ASP A 60 0.69 -4.31 5.35
CA ASP A 60 0.95 -4.30 6.80
C ASP A 60 -0.26 -4.74 7.64
N ALA A 61 -1.35 -5.19 7.01
CA ALA A 61 -2.59 -5.53 7.71
C ALA A 61 -2.45 -6.65 8.74
N MET A 62 -1.47 -7.53 8.54
CA MET A 62 -1.25 -8.74 9.33
C MET A 62 0.10 -8.71 10.07
N ARG A 63 0.57 -7.53 10.50
CA ARG A 63 1.74 -7.43 11.40
C ARG A 63 1.42 -7.92 12.80
N GLU A 64 2.25 -8.79 13.33
CA GLU A 64 2.09 -9.34 14.69
C GLU A 64 2.84 -8.53 15.74
N ASN A 65 3.82 -7.72 15.32
CA ASN A 65 4.61 -6.85 16.18
C ASN A 65 5.08 -5.57 15.46
N GLU A 66 5.64 -4.62 16.23
CA GLU A 66 6.19 -3.35 15.73
C GLU A 66 7.65 -3.43 15.29
N ASP A 67 8.32 -4.54 15.60
CA ASP A 67 9.73 -4.78 15.36
C ASP A 67 9.94 -5.56 14.03
N GLU A 68 10.84 -6.54 14.04
CA GLU A 68 11.04 -7.43 12.91
C GLU A 68 9.89 -8.44 12.82
N ASP A 69 9.19 -8.36 11.69
CA ASP A 69 8.15 -9.30 11.33
C ASP A 69 8.31 -9.65 9.86
N PRO A 70 9.28 -10.47 9.43
CA PRO A 70 9.56 -10.67 8.00
C PRO A 70 8.39 -11.21 7.17
N GLU A 71 7.40 -11.84 7.81
CA GLU A 71 6.30 -12.56 7.16
C GLU A 71 4.98 -11.75 7.06
N HIS A 72 4.90 -10.53 7.62
CA HIS A 72 3.67 -9.71 7.58
C HIS A 72 3.11 -9.54 6.16
N GLY A 73 3.97 -9.25 5.18
CA GLY A 73 3.57 -9.09 3.79
C GLY A 73 2.98 -10.37 3.19
N THR A 74 3.54 -11.53 3.54
CA THR A 74 3.03 -12.85 3.13
C THR A 74 1.67 -13.14 3.77
N ARG A 75 1.49 -12.81 5.05
CA ARG A 75 0.19 -12.96 5.73
C ARG A 75 -0.86 -11.99 5.17
N GLY A 76 -0.49 -10.74 4.86
CA GLY A 76 -1.35 -9.78 4.16
C GLY A 76 -1.77 -10.27 2.77
N ALA A 77 -0.83 -10.85 2.01
CA ALA A 77 -1.11 -11.48 0.73
C ALA A 77 -2.06 -12.70 0.88
N ALA A 78 -1.89 -13.52 1.91
CA ALA A 78 -2.78 -14.64 2.21
C ALA A 78 -4.21 -14.15 2.51
N LEU A 79 -4.35 -13.11 3.34
CA LEU A 79 -5.64 -12.47 3.61
C LEU A 79 -6.33 -11.98 2.33
N LEU A 80 -5.58 -11.35 1.42
CA LEU A 80 -6.12 -10.90 0.13
C LEU A 80 -6.60 -12.09 -0.71
N ARG A 81 -5.84 -13.19 -0.79
CA ARG A 81 -6.25 -14.40 -1.52
C ARG A 81 -7.56 -14.95 -1.01
N GLU A 82 -7.74 -15.02 0.31
CA GLU A 82 -8.96 -15.52 0.94
C GLU A 82 -10.16 -14.65 0.57
N LEU A 83 -10.07 -13.32 0.76
CA LEU A 83 -11.17 -12.41 0.42
C LEU A 83 -11.47 -12.41 -1.09
N ALA A 84 -10.45 -12.60 -1.93
CA ALA A 84 -10.63 -12.73 -3.38
C ALA A 84 -11.24 -14.08 -3.79
N ALA A 85 -11.02 -15.15 -3.03
CA ALA A 85 -11.66 -16.45 -3.22
C ALA A 85 -13.14 -16.42 -2.82
N ASP A 86 -13.48 -15.63 -1.80
CA ASP A 86 -14.87 -15.33 -1.38
C ASP A 86 -15.63 -14.43 -2.38
N GLY A 87 -14.99 -14.02 -3.48
CA GLY A 87 -15.59 -13.16 -4.51
C GLY A 87 -15.71 -11.68 -4.13
N LEU A 88 -15.11 -11.25 -3.01
CA LEU A 88 -15.22 -9.87 -2.50
C LEU A 88 -14.28 -8.89 -3.22
N ILE A 89 -13.27 -9.40 -3.90
CA ILE A 89 -12.26 -8.61 -4.61
C ILE A 89 -12.23 -9.07 -6.08
N PRO A 90 -13.15 -8.59 -6.93
CA PRO A 90 -13.23 -8.98 -8.34
C PRO A 90 -12.15 -8.25 -9.16
N ILE A 91 -10.90 -8.67 -9.01
CA ILE A 91 -9.73 -8.18 -9.75
C ILE A 91 -9.28 -9.20 -10.80
N THR A 92 -8.60 -8.73 -11.85
CA THR A 92 -8.04 -9.62 -12.88
C THR A 92 -6.91 -10.49 -12.31
N THR A 93 -6.56 -11.57 -13.03
CA THR A 93 -5.41 -12.42 -12.68
C THR A 93 -4.12 -11.62 -12.59
N GLU A 94 -3.95 -10.63 -13.47
CA GLU A 94 -2.76 -9.79 -13.52
C GLU A 94 -2.69 -8.82 -12.33
N GLN A 95 -3.80 -8.13 -12.01
CA GLN A 95 -3.90 -7.28 -10.83
C GLN A 95 -3.66 -8.06 -9.54
N ARG A 96 -4.24 -9.27 -9.45
CA ARG A 96 -4.03 -10.20 -8.34
C ARG A 96 -2.55 -10.57 -8.21
N TYR A 97 -1.89 -10.87 -9.32
CA TYR A 97 -0.45 -11.16 -9.32
C TYR A 97 0.35 -9.95 -8.78
N PHE A 98 0.09 -8.73 -9.28
CA PHE A 98 0.84 -7.55 -8.85
C PHE A 98 0.69 -7.27 -7.35
N VAL A 99 -0.54 -7.23 -6.83
CA VAL A 99 -0.76 -6.91 -5.41
C VAL A 99 -0.18 -7.97 -4.48
N LEU A 100 -0.31 -9.26 -4.82
CA LEU A 100 0.26 -10.34 -4.02
C LEU A 100 1.79 -10.27 -4.01
N ARG A 101 2.41 -10.12 -5.17
CA ARG A 101 3.87 -10.01 -5.26
C ARG A 101 4.40 -8.77 -4.55
N ALA A 102 3.71 -7.64 -4.69
CA ALA A 102 4.09 -6.42 -3.99
C ALA A 102 4.05 -6.62 -2.47
N CYS A 103 2.95 -7.17 -1.92
CA CYS A 103 2.84 -7.46 -0.49
C CYS A 103 3.96 -8.40 -0.01
N GLU A 104 4.21 -9.50 -0.71
CA GLU A 104 5.19 -10.52 -0.32
C GLU A 104 6.64 -10.02 -0.28
N THR A 105 6.97 -8.95 -1.00
CA THR A 105 8.38 -8.60 -1.26
C THR A 105 8.75 -7.13 -1.02
N HIS A 106 7.79 -6.27 -0.63
CA HIS A 106 8.00 -4.82 -0.50
C HIS A 106 9.16 -4.41 0.43
N THR A 107 9.42 -5.18 1.49
CA THR A 107 10.47 -4.87 2.47
C THR A 107 11.89 -5.04 1.96
N THR A 108 12.12 -6.00 1.05
CA THR A 108 13.49 -6.40 0.66
C THR A 108 13.77 -6.26 -0.84
N ALA A 109 12.74 -6.16 -1.68
CA ALA A 109 12.92 -6.11 -3.12
C ALA A 109 13.67 -4.84 -3.57
N PRO A 110 14.60 -4.92 -4.53
CA PRO A 110 15.16 -3.72 -5.16
C PRO A 110 14.09 -2.99 -5.99
N PRO A 111 14.38 -1.76 -6.49
CA PRO A 111 13.55 -1.11 -7.50
C PRO A 111 13.27 -2.04 -8.69
N THR A 112 12.08 -1.92 -9.27
CA THR A 112 11.61 -2.82 -10.34
C THR A 112 11.11 -2.04 -11.55
N THR A 113 11.17 -2.67 -12.73
CA THR A 113 10.57 -2.15 -13.96
C THR A 113 9.12 -2.58 -14.15
N THR A 114 8.60 -3.51 -13.32
CA THR A 114 7.18 -3.87 -13.31
C THR A 114 6.38 -2.75 -12.64
N VAL A 115 5.85 -1.83 -13.45
CA VAL A 115 5.30 -0.54 -12.98
C VAL A 115 4.29 -0.67 -11.84
N PRO A 116 3.22 -1.51 -11.89
CA PRO A 116 2.27 -1.60 -10.79
C PRO A 116 2.90 -2.01 -9.46
N ILE A 117 3.88 -2.92 -9.49
CA ILE A 117 4.64 -3.34 -8.30
C ILE A 117 5.57 -2.20 -7.83
N GLY A 118 6.25 -1.53 -8.78
CA GLY A 118 7.13 -0.40 -8.48
C GLY A 118 6.40 0.76 -7.81
N VAL A 119 5.18 1.07 -8.25
CA VAL A 119 4.30 2.06 -7.60
C VAL A 119 4.02 1.69 -6.15
N CYS A 120 3.75 0.42 -5.86
CA CYS A 120 3.49 -0.07 -4.51
C CYS A 120 4.70 0.13 -3.60
N TYR A 121 5.89 -0.29 -4.06
CA TYR A 121 7.14 -0.10 -3.31
C TYR A 121 7.43 1.37 -3.07
N ASP A 122 7.23 2.20 -4.08
CA ASP A 122 7.49 3.64 -3.96
C ASP A 122 6.57 4.27 -2.92
N ALA A 123 5.29 3.88 -2.91
CA ALA A 123 4.31 4.39 -1.97
C ALA A 123 4.67 4.07 -0.52
N ASP A 124 5.03 2.82 -0.23
CA ASP A 124 5.46 2.43 1.12
C ASP A 124 6.76 3.15 1.53
N ARG A 125 7.80 3.11 0.69
CA ARG A 125 9.10 3.75 0.97
C ARG A 125 8.98 5.26 1.18
N LEU A 126 8.10 5.93 0.45
CA LEU A 126 7.85 7.36 0.62
C LEU A 126 7.15 7.71 1.93
N THR A 127 6.67 6.73 2.70
CA THR A 127 6.11 6.94 4.05
C THR A 127 7.08 6.62 5.18
N LEU A 128 8.34 6.27 4.88
CA LEU A 128 9.37 5.97 5.89
C LEU A 128 9.71 7.16 6.80
N TRP A 129 9.31 8.38 6.43
CA TRP A 129 9.37 9.56 7.30
C TRP A 129 8.77 9.31 8.68
N ARG A 130 7.70 8.50 8.75
CA ARG A 130 6.97 8.17 9.99
C ARG A 130 7.85 7.48 11.03
N VAL A 131 8.87 6.76 10.59
CA VAL A 131 9.84 6.01 11.41
C VAL A 131 11.23 6.66 11.38
N GLY A 132 11.29 7.96 11.07
CA GLY A 132 12.53 8.75 11.12
C GLY A 132 13.51 8.49 9.97
N THR A 133 13.08 7.80 8.90
CA THR A 133 13.94 7.50 7.75
C THR A 133 13.58 8.38 6.55
N THR A 134 14.57 9.11 6.03
CA THR A 134 14.44 9.90 4.81
C THR A 134 14.39 8.97 3.58
N PRO A 135 13.30 8.98 2.78
CA PRO A 135 13.24 8.23 1.53
C PRO A 135 14.31 8.71 0.55
N ASP A 136 15.00 7.76 -0.07
CA ASP A 136 16.08 8.00 -1.04
C ASP A 136 15.63 7.51 -2.42
N GLU A 137 15.74 8.37 -3.43
CA GLU A 137 15.31 8.08 -4.80
C GLU A 137 15.99 6.86 -5.42
N LYS A 138 17.16 6.46 -4.93
CA LYS A 138 17.86 5.25 -5.40
C LYS A 138 17.09 3.96 -5.07
N TYR A 139 16.18 4.00 -4.09
CA TYR A 139 15.31 2.88 -3.73
C TYR A 139 13.93 2.98 -4.39
N LEU A 140 13.70 3.94 -5.30
CA LEU A 140 12.40 4.12 -5.95
C LEU A 140 12.45 3.67 -7.41
N SER A 141 11.32 3.14 -7.88
CA SER A 141 11.13 2.51 -9.18
C SER A 141 10.67 3.52 -10.22
N THR A 142 9.68 4.36 -9.88
CA THR A 142 9.01 5.28 -10.82
C THR A 142 9.67 6.66 -10.83
N LEU A 143 9.57 7.37 -11.96
CA LEU A 143 10.03 8.76 -12.04
C LEU A 143 9.27 9.65 -11.04
N THR A 144 7.95 9.50 -10.97
CA THR A 144 7.08 10.23 -10.03
C THR A 144 7.46 9.95 -8.57
N GLY A 145 7.76 8.70 -8.21
CA GLY A 145 8.24 8.35 -6.88
C GLY A 145 9.55 9.07 -6.54
N LYS A 146 10.53 9.02 -7.45
CA LYS A 146 11.82 9.72 -7.30
C LYS A 146 11.65 11.23 -7.12
N GLU A 147 10.78 11.85 -7.91
CA GLU A 147 10.46 13.29 -7.78
C GLU A 147 9.83 13.61 -6.42
N LYS A 148 8.90 12.78 -5.93
CA LYS A 148 8.30 12.95 -4.59
C LYS A 148 9.34 12.81 -3.47
N ALA A 149 10.32 11.92 -3.61
CA ALA A 149 11.43 11.83 -2.64
C ALA A 149 12.30 13.08 -2.67
N ARG A 150 12.76 13.51 -3.86
CA ARG A 150 13.60 14.73 -4.01
C ARG A 150 12.94 15.98 -3.44
N SER A 151 11.63 16.13 -3.65
CA SER A 151 10.85 17.26 -3.16
C SER A 151 10.35 17.12 -1.72
N CYS A 152 10.60 15.98 -1.06
CA CYS A 152 10.07 15.64 0.26
C CYS A 152 8.54 15.75 0.37
N ALA A 153 7.81 15.56 -0.73
CA ALA A 153 6.38 15.84 -0.85
C ALA A 153 5.50 15.03 0.12
N THR A 154 5.99 13.90 0.61
CA THR A 154 5.25 12.98 1.49
C THR A 154 5.56 13.13 2.98
N LYS A 155 6.48 14.04 3.35
CA LYS A 155 7.01 14.17 4.73
C LYS A 155 5.93 14.41 5.78
N GLU A 156 4.94 15.23 5.46
CA GLU A 156 3.88 15.62 6.40
C GLU A 156 2.64 14.71 6.34
N MET A 157 2.61 13.73 5.43
CA MET A 157 1.40 12.96 5.16
C MET A 157 0.94 12.14 6.36
N HIS A 158 1.89 11.59 7.14
CA HIS A 158 1.57 10.79 8.32
C HIS A 158 1.10 11.64 9.52
N GLY A 159 1.39 12.96 9.52
CA GLY A 159 0.98 13.88 10.57
C GLY A 159 -0.41 14.50 10.37
N LYS A 160 -1.06 14.20 9.24
CA LYS A 160 -2.39 14.72 8.88
C LYS A 160 -3.44 13.63 9.10
N PRO A 161 -4.55 13.90 9.82
CA PRO A 161 -5.68 12.97 9.87
C PRO A 161 -6.13 12.67 8.45
N LEU A 162 -6.18 11.39 8.09
CA LEU A 162 -6.54 10.94 6.75
C LEU A 162 -7.58 9.83 6.89
N GLU A 163 -8.75 9.95 6.29
CA GLU A 163 -9.80 8.93 6.36
C GLU A 163 -9.88 8.09 5.09
N TRP A 164 -10.46 6.89 5.19
CA TRP A 164 -10.67 6.05 4.01
C TRP A 164 -11.50 6.75 2.94
N ASN A 165 -12.42 7.63 3.32
CA ASN A 165 -13.19 8.42 2.37
C ASN A 165 -12.30 9.35 1.52
N ASP A 166 -11.24 9.91 2.09
CA ASP A 166 -10.30 10.76 1.35
C ASP A 166 -9.53 9.96 0.30
N VAL A 167 -9.12 8.73 0.67
CA VAL A 167 -8.46 7.78 -0.24
C VAL A 167 -9.41 7.34 -1.36
N LEU A 168 -10.64 6.95 -1.02
CA LEU A 168 -11.63 6.46 -1.98
C LEU A 168 -12.14 7.55 -2.93
N ASN A 169 -12.08 8.83 -2.55
CA ASN A 169 -12.47 9.95 -3.41
C ASN A 169 -11.48 10.17 -4.56
N VAL A 170 -10.23 9.71 -4.42
CA VAL A 170 -9.18 9.88 -5.43
C VAL A 170 -8.80 8.57 -6.14
N LEU A 171 -9.35 7.44 -5.70
CA LEU A 171 -9.21 6.15 -6.37
C LEU A 171 -9.94 6.15 -7.72
#